data_AF-A0A7W0SS13-F1
#
_entry.id   AF-A0A7W0SS13-F1
#
_cell.length_a   1.000
_cell.length_b   1.000
_cell.length_c   1.000
_cell.angle_alpha   90.00
_cell.angle_beta   90.00
_cell.angle_gamma   90.00
#
_symmetry.space_group_name_H-M   'P 1'
#
loop_
_entity.id
_entity.type
_entity.pdbx_description
1 polymer ?
#
loop_
_entity_poly.entity_id
_entity_poly.type
_entity_poly.pdbx_seq_one_letter_code
_entity_poly.pdbx_strand_id
1 'polypeptide(L)'
;MPHHSFRAADYLQWDNSLESSMSPDDLMESISEDILRDGNLDLSLQRAFRWGNQSMDGAGLNDLIERLRQQRQDLLDQFDFGSSLDEIRERLDDILRRETETIHDRKNRLADQDDLEASDIERLSEYLNRREEALERLPSSTAPRIEHLKDYEFVDAQAGKDFNDLVEQMQQQISDAMFNNLMGGIPQQGDGSAQEMQEFLQDLNEAFEQERLGQQPDMDKLNNKWANQLGGRAENMNEIRERLRRRMEAAQNLMSMLTREQRAQMQSMVQQSLQDSGLMDQFMKLQSHIGPLDRSNLQQSQGPGDQNIPLDIAMRVLDRASQMEQLEGQLRGVHRPRELHGLDQGLIEEVLNDQDQEWLDQWSGIEDQLIDA
;
A
#
# COMPACT_ATOMS: atom_id res chain seq x y z
N MET A 1 7.36 30.94 -16.12
CA MET A 1 7.66 29.84 -15.19
C MET A 1 6.35 29.12 -14.91
N PRO A 2 6.11 27.92 -15.45
CA PRO A 2 5.09 27.03 -14.91
C PRO A 2 5.76 25.79 -14.29
N HIS A 3 5.43 25.54 -13.03
CA HIS A 3 5.82 24.33 -12.31
C HIS A 3 5.03 23.14 -12.86
N HIS A 4 5.76 22.10 -13.27
CA HIS A 4 5.21 20.80 -13.62
C HIS A 4 5.06 19.99 -12.34
N SER A 5 3.83 19.65 -11.97
CA SER A 5 3.52 18.61 -10.99
C SER A 5 3.28 17.30 -11.74
N PHE A 6 4.19 16.33 -11.55
CA PHE A 6 4.07 14.98 -12.06
C PHE A 6 3.01 14.22 -11.24
N ARG A 7 1.96 13.71 -11.89
CA ARG A 7 1.15 12.59 -11.41
C ARG A 7 1.51 11.38 -12.27
N ALA A 8 1.93 10.29 -11.65
CA ALA A 8 2.10 9.00 -12.29
C ALA A 8 1.67 7.90 -11.30
N ALA A 9 0.49 7.35 -11.55
CA ALA A 9 0.09 6.01 -11.14
C ALA A 9 -1.03 5.60 -12.11
N ASP A 10 -0.64 5.11 -13.28
CA ASP A 10 -1.55 4.47 -14.22
C ASP A 10 -1.93 3.10 -13.64
N TYR A 11 -3.12 3.01 -13.05
CA TYR A 11 -3.79 1.74 -12.83
C TYR A 11 -4.62 1.39 -14.06
N LEU A 12 -4.55 0.11 -14.42
CA LEU A 12 -5.19 -0.53 -15.55
C LEU A 12 -6.68 -0.17 -15.63
N GLN A 13 -7.03 0.55 -16.68
CA GLN A 13 -8.38 0.84 -17.10
C GLN A 13 -9.10 -0.48 -17.41
N TRP A 14 -9.95 -0.91 -16.48
CA TRP A 14 -10.92 -1.97 -16.74
C TRP A 14 -12.06 -1.38 -17.59
N ASP A 15 -12.55 -2.18 -18.53
CA ASP A 15 -13.53 -1.81 -19.54
C ASP A 15 -14.83 -1.26 -18.92
N ASN A 16 -15.19 -0.02 -19.27
CA ASN A 16 -16.26 0.76 -18.67
C ASN A 16 -17.61 0.54 -19.35
N SER A 17 -18.04 -0.72 -19.51
CA SER A 17 -19.32 -1.02 -20.17
C SER A 17 -20.21 -1.95 -19.35
N LEU A 18 -20.65 -1.48 -18.18
CA LEU A 18 -21.95 -1.86 -17.64
C LEU A 18 -22.57 -0.60 -17.00
N GLU A 19 -23.46 0.05 -17.75
CA GLU A 19 -24.47 0.94 -17.18
C GLU A 19 -25.27 0.13 -16.16
N SER A 20 -25.02 0.34 -14.88
CA SER A 20 -25.93 -0.04 -13.81
C SER A 20 -25.92 1.05 -12.74
N SER A 21 -26.24 2.28 -13.15
CA SER A 21 -26.70 3.30 -12.22
C SER A 21 -28.06 2.86 -11.69
N MET A 22 -28.19 2.61 -10.39
CA MET A 22 -29.51 2.42 -9.77
C MET A 22 -30.34 3.68 -10.01
N SER A 23 -31.39 3.61 -10.83
CA SER A 23 -32.34 4.72 -10.93
C SER A 23 -33.14 4.80 -9.63
N PRO A 24 -33.50 6.00 -9.13
CA PRO A 24 -34.41 6.15 -8.00
C PRO A 24 -35.72 5.39 -8.17
N ASP A 25 -36.18 5.26 -9.42
CA ASP A 25 -37.35 4.47 -9.80
C ASP A 25 -37.16 2.97 -9.55
N ASP A 26 -35.97 2.43 -9.86
CA ASP A 26 -35.65 1.02 -9.65
C ASP A 26 -35.56 0.71 -8.15
N LEU A 27 -34.98 1.62 -7.37
CA LEU A 27 -34.94 1.51 -5.90
C LEU A 27 -36.37 1.51 -5.33
N MET A 28 -37.23 2.43 -5.78
CA MET A 28 -38.62 2.54 -5.36
C MET A 28 -39.43 1.28 -5.69
N GLU A 29 -39.23 0.71 -6.88
CA GLU A 29 -39.83 -0.57 -7.27
C GLU A 29 -39.36 -1.71 -6.34
N SER A 30 -38.06 -1.71 -6.01
CA SER A 30 -37.44 -2.74 -5.17
C SER A 30 -37.90 -2.72 -3.70
N ILE A 31 -38.24 -1.55 -3.15
CA ILE A 31 -38.74 -1.38 -1.78
C ILE A 31 -40.27 -1.33 -1.72
N SER A 32 -40.96 -1.28 -2.86
CA SER A 32 -42.43 -1.13 -2.94
C SER A 32 -43.17 -2.24 -2.20
N GLU A 33 -42.69 -3.48 -2.29
CA GLU A 33 -43.29 -4.64 -1.64
C GLU A 33 -43.16 -4.55 -0.10
N ASP A 34 -42.05 -4.02 0.40
CA ASP A 34 -41.82 -3.77 1.82
C ASP A 34 -42.63 -2.58 2.33
N ILE A 35 -42.80 -1.52 1.52
CA ILE A 35 -43.68 -0.39 1.85
C ILE A 35 -45.14 -0.86 1.94
N LEU A 36 -45.59 -1.72 1.02
CA LEU A 36 -46.93 -2.29 1.04
C LEU A 36 -47.16 -3.20 2.25
N ARG A 37 -46.10 -3.81 2.79
CA ARG A 37 -46.14 -4.72 3.95
C ARG A 37 -46.10 -4.00 5.30
N ASP A 38 -45.14 -3.09 5.48
CA ASP A 38 -44.83 -2.44 6.77
C ASP A 38 -45.32 -0.98 6.84
N GLY A 39 -45.68 -0.37 5.71
CA GLY A 39 -46.31 0.96 5.63
C GLY A 39 -45.39 2.16 5.88
N ASN A 40 -44.07 1.96 5.95
CA ASN A 40 -43.11 3.02 6.28
C ASN A 40 -41.90 3.03 5.33
N LEU A 41 -41.88 4.02 4.44
CA LEU A 41 -40.82 4.26 3.46
C LEU A 41 -39.44 4.41 4.12
N ASP A 42 -39.32 5.17 5.21
CA ASP A 42 -38.04 5.42 5.87
C ASP A 42 -37.42 4.13 6.42
N LEU A 43 -38.23 3.22 6.97
CA LEU A 43 -37.75 1.95 7.51
C LEU A 43 -37.33 0.98 6.40
N SER A 44 -38.05 0.99 5.28
CA SER A 44 -37.70 0.18 4.11
C SER A 44 -36.41 0.67 3.44
N LEU A 45 -36.26 1.99 3.26
CA LEU A 45 -35.03 2.60 2.76
C LEU A 45 -33.85 2.32 3.67
N GLN A 46 -34.01 2.48 4.99
CA GLN A 46 -32.95 2.19 5.94
C GLN A 46 -32.51 0.71 5.90
N ARG A 47 -33.46 -0.21 5.68
CA ARG A 47 -33.16 -1.64 5.57
C ARG A 47 -32.41 -1.95 4.28
N ALA A 48 -32.89 -1.44 3.14
CA ALA A 48 -32.25 -1.61 1.83
C ALA A 48 -30.83 -1.03 1.83
N PHE A 49 -30.64 0.16 2.39
CA PHE A 49 -29.33 0.79 2.54
C PHE A 49 -28.35 -0.06 3.38
N ARG A 50 -28.81 -0.59 4.51
CA ARG A 50 -27.94 -1.33 5.45
C ARG A 50 -27.59 -2.73 4.96
N TRP A 51 -28.57 -3.46 4.45
CA TRP A 51 -28.47 -4.90 4.19
C TRP A 51 -28.45 -5.25 2.69
N GLY A 52 -28.61 -4.27 1.81
CA GLY A 52 -28.89 -4.52 0.41
C GLY A 52 -30.32 -5.00 0.19
N ASN A 53 -30.67 -5.24 -1.07
CA ASN A 53 -31.94 -5.88 -1.44
C ASN A 53 -31.65 -7.24 -2.10
N GLN A 54 -32.48 -8.25 -1.88
CA GLN A 54 -32.36 -9.54 -2.55
C GLN A 54 -32.92 -9.54 -3.98
N SER A 55 -33.82 -8.59 -4.31
CA SER A 55 -34.47 -8.51 -5.62
C SER A 55 -33.63 -7.85 -6.72
N MET A 56 -32.58 -7.14 -6.34
CA MET A 56 -31.58 -6.56 -7.23
C MET A 56 -30.24 -6.94 -6.63
N ASP A 57 -29.28 -7.49 -7.37
CA ASP A 57 -27.93 -7.86 -6.90
C ASP A 57 -27.14 -6.64 -6.34
N GLY A 58 -27.66 -5.98 -5.31
CA GLY A 58 -27.27 -4.67 -4.81
C GLY A 58 -26.66 -4.81 -3.44
N ALA A 59 -25.36 -4.58 -3.37
CA ALA A 59 -24.60 -4.57 -2.12
C ALA A 59 -25.15 -3.51 -1.15
N GLY A 60 -25.29 -3.89 0.12
CA GLY A 60 -25.60 -2.96 1.20
C GLY A 60 -24.35 -2.32 1.82
N LEU A 61 -24.56 -1.36 2.72
CA LEU A 61 -23.49 -0.75 3.52
C LEU A 61 -22.69 -1.81 4.28
N ASN A 62 -23.35 -2.84 4.81
CA ASN A 62 -22.66 -3.93 5.50
C ASN A 62 -21.74 -4.73 4.58
N ASP A 63 -22.11 -4.91 3.31
CA ASP A 63 -21.27 -5.62 2.34
C ASP A 63 -20.03 -4.79 1.99
N LEU A 64 -20.19 -3.47 1.85
CA LEU A 64 -19.06 -2.55 1.68
C LEU A 64 -18.11 -2.61 2.89
N ILE A 65 -18.65 -2.53 4.11
CA ILE A 65 -17.88 -2.63 5.35
C ILE A 65 -17.14 -3.98 5.42
N GLU A 66 -17.80 -5.07 5.04
CA GLU A 66 -17.18 -6.41 5.09
C GLU A 66 -16.10 -6.57 4.01
N ARG A 67 -16.31 -6.06 2.80
CA ARG A 67 -15.27 -6.00 1.76
C ARG A 67 -14.06 -5.19 2.23
N LEU A 68 -14.31 -4.03 2.85
CA LEU A 68 -13.25 -3.17 3.38
C LEU A 68 -12.44 -3.87 4.47
N ARG A 69 -13.12 -4.60 5.38
CA ARG A 69 -12.45 -5.44 6.38
C ARG A 69 -11.61 -6.54 5.76
N GLN A 70 -12.15 -7.25 4.77
CA GLN A 70 -11.44 -8.34 4.11
C GLN A 70 -10.20 -7.80 3.40
N GLN A 71 -10.32 -6.70 2.67
CA GLN A 71 -9.18 -6.04 2.01
C GLN A 71 -8.11 -5.60 3.01
N ARG A 72 -8.52 -5.02 4.14
CA ARG A 72 -7.60 -4.65 5.23
C ARG A 72 -6.88 -5.89 5.78
N GLN A 73 -7.61 -6.98 6.00
CA GLN A 73 -7.06 -8.23 6.51
C GLN A 73 -6.07 -8.84 5.51
N ASP A 74 -6.45 -8.96 4.24
CA ASP A 74 -5.60 -9.49 3.17
C ASP A 74 -4.32 -8.65 3.01
N LEU A 75 -4.42 -7.33 3.16
CA LEU A 75 -3.29 -6.42 3.10
C LEU A 75 -2.31 -6.64 4.26
N LEU A 76 -2.82 -6.87 5.47
CA LEU A 76 -2.00 -7.12 6.66
C LEU A 76 -1.41 -8.54 6.68
N ASP A 77 -2.17 -9.52 6.21
CA ASP A 77 -1.76 -10.93 6.16
C ASP A 77 -0.63 -11.17 5.16
N GLN A 78 -0.59 -10.40 4.06
CA GLN A 78 0.50 -10.48 3.08
C GLN A 78 1.89 -10.21 3.68
N PHE A 79 1.95 -9.48 4.79
CA PHE A 79 3.19 -9.09 5.47
C PHE A 79 3.25 -9.59 6.92
N ASP A 80 2.42 -10.57 7.29
CA ASP A 80 2.34 -11.15 8.64
C ASP A 80 2.14 -10.09 9.76
N PHE A 81 1.46 -8.98 9.45
CA PHE A 81 1.22 -7.89 10.40
C PHE A 81 0.04 -8.14 11.35
N GLY A 82 -0.83 -9.11 11.04
CA GLY A 82 -2.11 -9.30 11.75
C GLY A 82 -1.99 -9.51 13.26
N SER A 83 -0.99 -10.25 13.73
CA SER A 83 -0.75 -10.49 15.16
C SER A 83 0.31 -9.57 15.77
N SER A 84 1.26 -9.08 14.97
CA SER A 84 2.39 -8.26 15.43
C SER A 84 2.02 -6.79 15.65
N LEU A 85 0.95 -6.29 15.01
CA LEU A 85 0.57 -4.88 15.13
C LEU A 85 0.06 -4.47 16.50
N ASP A 86 -0.67 -5.34 17.19
CA ASP A 86 -1.15 -5.03 18.53
C ASP A 86 0.01 -4.98 19.52
N GLU A 87 0.99 -5.87 19.38
CA GLU A 87 2.23 -5.83 20.16
C GLU A 87 3.05 -4.56 19.87
N ILE A 88 3.14 -4.15 18.60
CA ILE A 88 3.82 -2.91 18.19
C ILE A 88 3.12 -1.69 18.79
N ARG A 89 1.78 -1.65 18.75
CA ARG A 89 0.98 -0.58 19.36
C ARG A 89 1.24 -0.49 20.86
N GLU A 90 1.14 -1.61 21.57
CA GLU A 90 1.33 -1.65 23.02
C GLU A 90 2.74 -1.17 23.41
N ARG A 91 3.77 -1.67 22.72
CA ARG A 91 5.16 -1.23 22.96
C ARG A 91 5.37 0.24 22.65
N LEU A 92 4.78 0.75 21.57
CA LEU A 92 4.85 2.15 21.21
C LEU A 92 4.20 3.04 22.27
N ASP A 93 3.02 2.65 22.76
CA ASP A 93 2.31 3.37 23.82
C ASP A 93 3.10 3.36 25.14
N ASP A 94 3.79 2.27 25.47
CA ASP A 94 4.68 2.19 26.64
C ASP A 94 5.89 3.12 26.51
N ILE A 95 6.49 3.21 25.32
CA ILE A 95 7.59 4.14 25.01
C ILE A 95 7.12 5.59 25.17
N LEU A 96 5.97 5.92 24.59
CA LEU A 96 5.38 7.26 24.66
C LEU A 96 5.01 7.66 26.10
N ARG A 97 4.48 6.71 26.87
CA ARG A 97 4.17 6.92 28.29
C ARG A 97 5.43 7.27 29.08
N ARG A 98 6.51 6.48 28.91
CA ARG A 98 7.80 6.73 29.58
C ARG A 98 8.39 8.08 29.22
N GLU A 99 8.35 8.44 27.93
CA GLU A 99 8.84 9.74 27.47
C GLU A 99 8.03 10.89 28.09
N THR A 100 6.71 10.78 28.08
CA THR A 100 5.81 11.79 28.67
C THR A 100 6.05 11.95 30.17
N GLU A 101 6.13 10.84 30.91
CA GLU A 101 6.46 10.82 32.34
C GLU A 101 7.82 11.47 32.60
N THR A 102 8.83 11.16 31.79
CA THR A 102 10.17 11.75 31.93
C THR A 102 10.18 13.26 31.67
N ILE A 103 9.42 13.72 30.68
CA ILE A 103 9.25 15.15 30.39
C ILE A 103 8.59 15.85 31.59
N HIS A 104 7.49 15.30 32.11
CA HIS A 104 6.79 15.84 33.28
C HIS A 104 7.68 15.88 34.53
N ASP A 105 8.41 14.79 34.81
CA ASP A 105 9.34 14.73 35.93
C ASP A 105 10.50 15.71 35.81
N ARG A 106 11.01 15.95 34.60
CA ARG A 106 12.05 16.97 34.38
C ARG A 106 11.49 18.38 34.54
N LYS A 107 10.29 18.66 34.03
CA LYS A 107 9.60 19.95 34.21
C LYS A 107 9.35 20.26 35.68
N ASN A 108 8.88 19.28 36.45
CA ASN A 108 8.64 19.44 37.89
C ASN A 108 9.95 19.74 38.64
N ARG A 109 11.03 18.99 38.35
CA ARG A 109 12.34 19.24 38.97
C ARG A 109 12.94 20.61 38.62
N LEU A 110 12.73 21.09 37.40
CA LEU A 110 13.15 22.43 36.96
C LEU A 110 12.45 23.54 37.75
N ALA A 111 11.20 23.32 38.16
CA ALA A 111 10.44 24.29 38.96
C ALA A 111 10.94 24.40 40.41
N ASP A 112 11.56 23.33 40.93
CA ASP A 112 12.05 23.23 42.31
C ASP A 112 13.56 23.56 42.44
N GLN A 113 14.26 23.93 41.35
CA GLN A 113 15.70 24.19 41.36
C GLN A 113 16.05 25.67 41.59
N ASP A 114 16.57 25.97 42.78
CA ASP A 114 17.02 27.32 43.15
C ASP A 114 18.44 27.69 42.64
N ASP A 115 19.25 26.69 42.24
CA ASP A 115 20.67 26.87 41.89
C ASP A 115 20.94 27.18 40.41
N LEU A 116 19.93 27.14 39.54
CA LEU A 116 20.07 27.41 38.10
C LEU A 116 19.80 28.89 37.78
N GLU A 117 20.51 29.43 36.79
CA GLU A 117 20.20 30.76 36.28
C GLU A 117 18.82 30.75 35.60
N ALA A 118 18.04 31.82 35.79
CA ALA A 118 16.70 31.95 35.22
C ALA A 118 16.69 31.77 33.68
N SER A 119 17.76 32.19 33.00
CA SER A 119 17.86 32.05 31.54
C SER A 119 18.07 30.60 31.08
N ASP A 120 18.68 29.76 31.91
CA ASP A 120 18.85 28.33 31.60
C ASP A 120 17.57 27.57 31.88
N ILE A 121 16.87 27.89 32.98
CA ILE A 121 15.55 27.33 33.31
C ILE A 121 14.56 27.61 32.17
N GLU A 122 14.53 28.83 31.64
CA GLU A 122 13.65 29.21 30.53
C GLU A 122 13.93 28.38 29.27
N ARG A 123 15.20 28.24 28.86
CA ARG A 123 15.59 27.45 27.68
C ARG A 123 15.23 25.97 27.81
N LEU A 124 15.49 25.38 28.99
CA LEU A 124 15.16 23.99 29.29
C LEU A 124 13.65 23.76 29.31
N SER A 125 12.89 24.68 29.91
CA SER A 125 11.43 24.63 29.91
C SER A 125 10.87 24.70 28.48
N GLU A 126 11.35 25.64 27.67
CA GLU A 126 10.93 25.77 26.26
C GLU A 126 11.29 24.53 25.43
N TYR A 127 12.46 23.95 25.67
CA TYR A 127 12.85 22.68 25.07
C TYR A 127 11.87 21.55 25.42
N LEU A 128 11.55 21.37 26.71
CA LEU A 128 10.64 20.31 27.16
C LEU A 128 9.20 20.54 26.67
N ASN A 129 8.72 21.79 26.65
CA ASN A 129 7.39 22.13 26.15
C ASN A 129 7.26 21.81 24.65
N ARG A 130 8.28 22.14 23.84
CA ARG A 130 8.27 21.77 22.41
C ARG A 130 8.19 20.27 22.19
N ARG A 131 8.85 19.48 23.06
CA ARG A 131 8.82 18.01 22.99
C ARG A 131 7.45 17.48 23.37
N GLU A 132 6.86 17.98 24.45
CA GLU A 132 5.50 17.64 24.86
C GLU A 132 4.47 17.98 23.75
N GLU A 133 4.53 19.18 23.19
CA GLU A 133 3.65 19.58 22.07
C GLU A 133 3.82 18.67 20.84
N ALA A 134 5.04 18.19 20.57
CA ALA A 134 5.29 17.26 19.47
C ALA A 134 4.61 15.90 19.72
N LEU A 135 4.62 15.41 20.97
CA LEU A 135 3.95 14.17 21.35
C LEU A 135 2.42 14.32 21.34
N GLU A 136 1.88 15.46 21.75
CA GLU A 136 0.44 15.74 21.73
C GLU A 136 -0.14 15.84 20.32
N ARG A 137 0.68 16.25 19.34
CA ARG A 137 0.30 16.36 17.92
C ARG A 137 0.46 15.05 17.16
N LEU A 138 0.84 13.96 17.82
CA LEU A 138 1.00 12.68 17.17
C LEU A 138 -0.35 12.20 16.58
N PRO A 139 -0.35 11.67 15.35
CA PRO A 139 -1.54 11.08 14.74
C PRO A 139 -2.13 9.96 15.60
N SER A 140 -3.42 9.63 15.41
CA SER A 140 -4.07 8.55 16.15
C SER A 140 -3.58 7.14 15.75
N SER A 141 -3.02 7.00 14.55
CA SER A 141 -2.63 5.72 13.95
C SER A 141 -1.16 5.38 14.15
N THR A 142 -0.86 4.08 14.27
CA THR A 142 0.47 3.55 14.63
C THR A 142 1.57 3.90 13.64
N ALA A 143 1.31 3.75 12.33
CA ALA A 143 2.32 3.97 11.29
C ALA A 143 2.83 5.41 11.22
N PRO A 144 1.96 6.41 11.07
CA PRO A 144 2.43 7.79 11.04
C PRO A 144 2.98 8.23 12.41
N ARG A 145 2.55 7.66 13.54
CA ARG A 145 3.27 7.87 14.83
C ARG A 145 4.73 7.46 14.74
N ILE A 146 5.03 6.25 14.24
CA ILE A 146 6.41 5.77 14.13
C ILE A 146 7.21 6.62 13.13
N GLU A 147 6.61 7.03 12.01
CA GLU A 147 7.26 7.92 11.05
C GLU A 147 7.65 9.26 11.69
N HIS A 148 6.71 9.91 12.41
CA HIS A 148 6.97 11.15 13.15
C HIS A 148 8.02 10.98 14.24
N LEU A 149 8.06 9.82 14.92
CA LEU A 149 8.99 9.53 16.00
C LEU A 149 10.40 9.18 15.50
N LYS A 150 10.57 8.82 14.23
CA LYS A 150 11.89 8.53 13.64
C LYS A 150 12.82 9.75 13.68
N ASP A 151 12.25 10.94 13.45
CA ASP A 151 12.98 12.21 13.50
C ASP A 151 12.86 12.89 14.90
N TYR A 152 12.20 12.23 15.85
CA TYR A 152 12.03 12.71 17.21
C TYR A 152 13.24 12.37 18.07
N GLU A 153 13.77 13.38 18.75
CA GLU A 153 14.87 13.22 19.68
C GLU A 153 14.31 13.07 21.09
N PHE A 154 14.36 11.84 21.59
CA PHE A 154 13.85 11.47 22.90
C PHE A 154 14.60 12.15 24.05
N VAL A 155 13.84 12.64 25.02
CA VAL A 155 14.34 13.21 26.27
C VAL A 155 14.81 12.08 27.19
N ASP A 156 14.08 10.96 27.23
CA ASP A 156 14.47 9.75 27.91
C ASP A 156 15.35 8.83 27.05
N ALA A 157 16.54 8.50 27.56
CA ALA A 157 17.49 7.67 26.83
C ALA A 157 17.01 6.21 26.67
N GLN A 158 16.20 5.71 27.62
CA GLN A 158 15.67 4.35 27.54
C GLN A 158 14.50 4.28 26.54
N ALA A 159 13.60 5.27 26.54
CA ALA A 159 12.51 5.37 25.56
C ALA A 159 13.05 5.43 24.12
N GLY A 160 14.09 6.26 23.88
CA GLY A 160 14.74 6.32 22.57
C GLY A 160 15.40 4.99 22.17
N LYS A 161 16.01 4.27 23.13
CA LYS A 161 16.55 2.94 22.86
C LYS A 161 15.45 1.92 22.53
N ASP A 162 14.40 1.88 23.34
CA ASP A 162 13.27 0.97 23.18
C ASP A 162 12.56 1.21 21.83
N PHE A 163 12.49 2.46 21.38
CA PHE A 163 11.99 2.83 20.06
C PHE A 163 12.89 2.31 18.93
N ASN A 164 14.21 2.49 19.03
CA ASN A 164 15.13 1.95 18.03
C ASN A 164 15.07 0.42 17.96
N ASP A 165 15.00 -0.25 19.11
CA ASP A 165 14.87 -1.71 19.19
C ASP A 165 13.53 -2.19 18.59
N LEU A 166 12.44 -1.43 18.80
CA LEU A 166 11.13 -1.69 18.16
C LEU A 166 11.21 -1.58 16.64
N VAL A 167 11.82 -0.51 16.13
CA VAL A 167 11.97 -0.27 14.69
C VAL A 167 12.84 -1.34 14.04
N GLU A 168 13.97 -1.71 14.65
CA GLU A 168 14.86 -2.77 14.15
C GLU A 168 14.14 -4.13 14.09
N GLN A 169 13.40 -4.48 15.13
CA GLN A 169 12.62 -5.72 15.16
C GLN A 169 11.54 -5.74 14.07
N MET A 170 10.82 -4.62 13.89
CA MET A 170 9.84 -4.49 12.81
C MET A 170 10.50 -4.70 11.45
N GLN A 171 11.61 -4.01 11.17
CA GLN A 171 12.34 -4.16 9.91
C GLN A 171 12.73 -5.62 9.64
N GLN A 172 13.19 -6.33 10.67
CA GLN A 172 13.53 -7.74 10.56
C GLN A 172 12.30 -8.59 10.23
N GLN A 173 11.20 -8.43 10.97
CA GLN A 173 9.96 -9.18 10.75
C GLN A 173 9.39 -8.95 9.34
N ILE A 174 9.39 -7.69 8.89
CA ILE A 174 8.93 -7.32 7.54
C ILE A 174 9.79 -7.98 6.47
N SER A 175 11.12 -7.93 6.65
CA SER A 175 12.07 -8.54 5.72
C SER A 175 11.85 -10.06 5.63
N ASP A 176 11.60 -10.70 6.77
CA ASP A 176 11.31 -12.13 6.84
C ASP A 176 9.97 -12.48 6.18
N ALA A 177 8.91 -11.72 6.44
CA ALA A 177 7.59 -11.91 5.83
C ALA A 177 7.65 -11.74 4.30
N MET A 178 8.30 -10.68 3.81
CA MET A 178 8.51 -10.46 2.37
C MET A 178 9.29 -11.61 1.72
N PHE A 179 10.34 -12.11 2.39
CA PHE A 179 11.10 -13.25 1.91
C PHE A 179 10.26 -14.53 1.85
N ASN A 180 9.47 -14.80 2.89
CA ASN A 180 8.56 -15.95 2.95
C ASN A 180 7.47 -15.87 1.88
N ASN A 181 6.86 -14.70 1.68
CA ASN A 181 5.87 -14.45 0.64
C ASN A 181 6.47 -14.68 -0.76
N LEU A 182 7.68 -14.16 -1.00
CA LEU A 182 8.42 -14.40 -2.25
C LEU A 182 8.69 -15.88 -2.48
N MET A 183 9.12 -16.61 -1.44
CA MET A 183 9.37 -18.06 -1.51
C MET A 183 8.09 -18.88 -1.69
N GLY A 184 6.96 -18.44 -1.15
CA GLY A 184 5.64 -19.06 -1.31
C GLY A 184 5.01 -18.77 -2.67
N GLY A 185 5.30 -17.61 -3.25
CA GLY A 185 4.86 -17.20 -4.58
C GLY A 185 5.70 -17.80 -5.73
N ILE A 186 6.90 -18.33 -5.44
CA ILE A 186 7.65 -19.14 -6.41
C ILE A 186 6.98 -20.51 -6.46
N PRO A 187 6.35 -20.89 -7.61
CA PRO A 187 5.72 -22.18 -7.70
C PRO A 187 6.78 -23.27 -7.53
N GLN A 188 6.72 -24.01 -6.42
CA GLN A 188 7.55 -25.20 -6.18
C GLN A 188 7.29 -26.34 -7.20
N GLN A 189 6.34 -26.16 -8.11
CA GLN A 189 6.00 -27.11 -9.17
C GLN A 189 5.82 -26.35 -10.50
N GLY A 190 6.77 -26.53 -11.39
CA GLY A 190 6.76 -25.90 -12.71
C GLY A 190 7.71 -26.60 -13.66
N ASP A 191 7.56 -27.92 -13.83
CA ASP A 191 8.28 -28.66 -14.88
C ASP A 191 8.03 -28.09 -16.30
N GLY A 192 7.08 -27.15 -16.47
CA GLY A 192 6.85 -26.39 -17.72
C GLY A 192 7.30 -24.91 -17.73
N SER A 193 7.54 -24.26 -16.58
CA SER A 193 7.78 -22.80 -16.57
C SER A 193 9.19 -22.42 -17.04
N ALA A 194 10.19 -23.27 -16.79
CA ALA A 194 11.56 -23.02 -17.22
C ALA A 194 11.73 -23.11 -18.74
N GLN A 195 11.06 -24.06 -19.38
CA GLN A 195 11.10 -24.23 -20.84
C GLN A 195 10.38 -23.08 -21.55
N GLU A 196 9.20 -22.69 -21.09
CA GLU A 196 8.50 -21.52 -21.64
C GLU A 196 9.31 -20.23 -21.46
N MET A 197 9.95 -20.04 -20.31
CA MET A 197 10.83 -18.90 -20.08
C MET A 197 12.06 -18.92 -21.01
N GLN A 198 12.62 -20.11 -21.26
CA GLN A 198 13.74 -20.28 -22.16
C GLN A 198 13.37 -19.91 -23.59
N GLU A 199 12.22 -20.39 -24.08
CA GLU A 199 11.70 -20.02 -25.39
C GLU A 199 11.41 -18.53 -25.49
N PHE A 200 10.82 -17.93 -24.46
CA PHE A 200 10.53 -16.49 -24.42
C PHE A 200 11.80 -15.66 -24.54
N LEU A 201 12.83 -15.96 -23.73
CA LEU A 201 14.10 -15.25 -23.79
C LEU A 201 14.82 -15.48 -25.12
N GLN A 202 14.71 -16.67 -25.70
CA GLN A 202 15.28 -16.97 -27.01
C GLN A 202 14.60 -16.15 -28.13
N ASP A 203 13.28 -16.13 -28.18
CA ASP A 203 12.50 -15.36 -29.18
C ASP A 203 12.78 -13.85 -29.05
N LEU A 204 12.90 -13.35 -27.81
CA LEU A 204 13.26 -11.95 -27.56
C LEU A 204 14.69 -11.62 -28.02
N ASN A 205 15.67 -12.46 -27.66
CA ASN A 205 17.06 -12.26 -28.06
C ASN A 205 17.20 -12.28 -29.59
N GLU A 206 16.47 -13.17 -30.28
CA GLU A 206 16.45 -13.20 -31.75
C GLU A 206 15.91 -11.89 -32.34
N ALA A 207 14.80 -11.37 -31.79
CA ALA A 207 14.22 -10.12 -32.26
C ALA A 207 15.12 -8.90 -32.01
N PHE A 208 15.77 -8.82 -30.85
CA PHE A 208 16.76 -7.78 -30.56
C PHE A 208 17.99 -7.88 -31.47
N GLU A 209 18.42 -9.09 -31.81
CA GLU A 209 19.53 -9.30 -32.73
C GLU A 209 19.16 -8.91 -34.17
N GLN A 210 17.94 -9.22 -34.62
CA GLN A 210 17.41 -8.75 -35.91
C GLN A 210 17.40 -7.22 -35.98
N GLU A 211 16.90 -6.55 -34.94
CA GLU A 211 16.92 -5.08 -34.84
C GLU A 211 18.36 -4.54 -34.91
N ARG A 212 19.30 -5.16 -34.18
CA ARG A 212 20.73 -4.78 -34.18
C ARG A 212 21.38 -4.92 -35.55
N LEU A 213 20.97 -5.92 -36.34
CA LEU A 213 21.42 -6.15 -37.71
C LEU A 213 20.71 -5.25 -38.73
N GLY A 214 19.81 -4.36 -38.31
CA GLY A 214 19.03 -3.49 -39.19
C GLY A 214 17.88 -4.19 -39.90
N GLN A 215 17.49 -5.39 -39.44
CA GLN A 215 16.32 -6.12 -39.91
C GLN A 215 15.09 -5.71 -39.10
N GLN A 216 13.89 -5.84 -39.68
CA GLN A 216 12.64 -5.60 -38.97
C GLN A 216 12.21 -6.88 -38.24
N PRO A 217 12.15 -6.90 -36.90
CA PRO A 217 11.65 -8.04 -36.16
C PRO A 217 10.14 -8.22 -36.33
N ASP A 218 9.70 -9.48 -36.30
CA ASP A 218 8.29 -9.86 -36.43
C ASP A 218 7.53 -9.61 -35.11
N MET A 219 7.03 -8.38 -34.96
CA MET A 219 6.28 -7.95 -33.78
C MET A 219 4.94 -8.67 -33.66
N ASP A 220 4.32 -9.09 -34.77
CA ASP A 220 3.05 -9.82 -34.74
C ASP A 220 3.23 -11.20 -34.13
N LYS A 221 4.30 -11.91 -34.53
CA LYS A 221 4.67 -13.19 -33.93
C LYS A 221 4.97 -13.07 -32.44
N LEU A 222 5.76 -12.06 -32.03
CA LEU A 222 6.09 -11.84 -30.62
C LEU A 222 4.85 -11.52 -29.79
N ASN A 223 4.02 -10.59 -30.26
CA ASN A 223 2.81 -10.19 -29.54
C ASN A 223 1.81 -11.36 -29.42
N ASN A 224 1.63 -12.15 -30.49
CA ASN A 224 0.69 -13.27 -30.45
C ASN A 224 1.14 -14.38 -29.49
N LYS A 225 2.46 -14.62 -29.38
CA LYS A 225 3.01 -15.68 -28.52
C LYS A 225 3.21 -15.22 -27.08
N TRP A 226 3.61 -13.97 -26.86
CA TRP A 226 4.13 -13.48 -25.58
C TRP A 226 3.46 -12.21 -25.03
N ALA A 227 2.27 -11.82 -25.53
CA ALA A 227 1.56 -10.64 -25.04
C ALA A 227 1.33 -10.67 -23.52
N ASN A 228 0.94 -11.81 -22.95
CA ASN A 228 0.72 -11.93 -21.50
C ASN A 228 2.01 -11.67 -20.73
N GLN A 229 3.11 -12.29 -21.17
CA GLN A 229 4.43 -12.13 -20.56
C GLN A 229 4.93 -10.70 -20.73
N LEU A 230 4.70 -10.02 -21.86
CA LEU A 230 5.12 -8.63 -22.09
C LEU A 230 4.22 -7.57 -21.43
N GLY A 231 3.11 -7.99 -20.79
CA GLY A 231 2.14 -7.09 -20.17
C GLY A 231 1.29 -6.35 -21.20
N GLY A 232 0.83 -7.05 -22.23
CA GLY A 232 0.04 -6.52 -23.34
C GLY A 232 0.82 -6.42 -24.66
N ARG A 233 0.11 -6.06 -25.72
CA ARG A 233 0.69 -5.87 -27.06
C ARG A 233 1.67 -4.70 -27.05
N ALA A 234 2.82 -4.85 -27.71
CA ALA A 234 3.82 -3.80 -27.89
C ALA A 234 3.88 -3.34 -29.35
N GLU A 235 4.03 -2.04 -29.57
CA GLU A 235 4.08 -1.44 -30.91
C GLU A 235 5.45 -1.62 -31.57
N ASN A 236 6.53 -1.61 -30.78
CA ASN A 236 7.90 -1.68 -31.28
C ASN A 236 8.88 -2.25 -30.23
N MET A 237 10.11 -2.57 -30.67
CA MET A 237 11.14 -3.13 -29.81
C MET A 237 11.62 -2.17 -28.70
N ASN A 238 11.54 -0.85 -28.91
CA ASN A 238 11.88 0.12 -27.86
C ASN A 238 10.87 0.05 -26.70
N GLU A 239 9.60 -0.15 -26.99
CA GLU A 239 8.57 -0.33 -25.97
C GLU A 239 8.80 -1.62 -25.17
N ILE A 240 9.13 -2.73 -25.85
CA ILE A 240 9.52 -3.98 -25.19
C ILE A 240 10.74 -3.75 -24.29
N ARG A 241 11.77 -3.06 -24.80
CA ARG A 241 12.99 -2.74 -24.03
C ARG A 241 12.67 -1.95 -22.77
N GLU A 242 11.83 -0.92 -22.89
CA GLU A 242 11.48 -0.08 -21.74
C GLU A 242 10.64 -0.83 -20.71
N ARG A 243 9.70 -1.67 -21.14
CA ARG A 243 8.93 -2.54 -20.25
C ARG A 243 9.83 -3.53 -19.51
N LEU A 244 10.78 -4.16 -20.21
CA LEU A 244 11.75 -5.07 -19.60
C LEU A 244 12.68 -4.34 -18.62
N ARG A 245 13.11 -3.11 -18.97
CA ARG A 245 13.94 -2.26 -18.11
C ARG A 245 13.22 -1.94 -16.79
N ARG A 246 11.98 -1.45 -16.86
CA ARG A 246 11.16 -1.17 -15.67
C ARG A 246 10.98 -2.39 -14.77
N ARG A 247 10.74 -3.56 -15.35
CA ARG A 247 10.61 -4.81 -14.58
C ARG A 247 11.91 -5.24 -13.92
N MET A 248 13.04 -5.13 -14.63
CA MET A 248 14.34 -5.42 -14.04
C MET A 248 14.69 -4.43 -12.93
N GLU A 249 14.34 -3.15 -13.08
CA GLU A 249 14.50 -2.13 -12.02
C GLU A 249 13.65 -2.49 -10.80
N ALA A 250 12.38 -2.87 -10.98
CA ALA A 250 11.52 -3.33 -9.88
C ALA A 250 12.09 -4.58 -9.18
N ALA A 251 12.56 -5.57 -9.93
CA ALA A 251 13.18 -6.77 -9.37
C ALA A 251 14.49 -6.47 -8.63
N GLN A 252 15.29 -5.51 -9.12
CA GLN A 252 16.50 -5.07 -8.43
C GLN A 252 16.19 -4.31 -7.16
N ASN A 253 15.17 -3.47 -7.16
CA ASN A 253 14.70 -2.78 -5.96
C ASN A 253 14.29 -3.82 -4.90
N LEU A 254 13.51 -4.84 -5.29
CA LEU A 254 13.17 -5.96 -4.41
C LEU A 254 14.42 -6.69 -3.88
N MET A 255 15.40 -7.03 -4.75
CA MET A 255 16.65 -7.67 -4.34
C MET A 255 17.53 -6.81 -3.44
N SER A 256 17.44 -5.49 -3.58
CA SER A 256 18.12 -4.52 -2.74
C SER A 256 17.51 -4.45 -1.35
N MET A 257 16.20 -4.72 -1.23
CA MET A 257 15.46 -4.76 0.03
C MET A 257 15.77 -6.01 0.86
N LEU A 258 16.23 -7.11 0.24
CA LEU A 258 16.63 -8.33 0.95
C LEU A 258 17.93 -8.16 1.74
N THR A 259 18.01 -8.81 2.91
CA THR A 259 19.23 -8.84 3.73
C THR A 259 20.38 -9.53 2.98
N ARG A 260 21.62 -9.31 3.44
CA ARG A 260 22.81 -9.93 2.84
C ARG A 260 22.74 -11.47 2.85
N GLU A 261 22.20 -12.04 3.91
CA GLU A 261 22.05 -13.49 4.06
C GLU A 261 20.93 -14.03 3.15
N GLN A 262 19.75 -13.42 3.18
CA GLN A 262 18.62 -13.79 2.31
C GLN A 262 18.99 -13.66 0.83
N ARG A 263 19.73 -12.61 0.44
CA ARG A 263 20.23 -12.42 -0.92
C ARG A 263 21.18 -13.55 -1.34
N ALA A 264 22.08 -13.97 -0.46
CA ALA A 264 23.00 -15.08 -0.74
C ALA A 264 22.23 -16.41 -0.89
N GLN A 265 21.25 -16.65 -0.03
CA GLN A 265 20.38 -17.83 -0.10
C GLN A 265 19.57 -17.84 -1.40
N MET A 266 18.92 -16.73 -1.77
CA MET A 266 18.18 -16.67 -3.03
C MET A 266 19.12 -16.85 -4.24
N GLN A 267 20.29 -16.22 -4.24
CA GLN A 267 21.27 -16.40 -5.31
C GLN A 267 21.68 -17.87 -5.47
N SER A 268 21.85 -18.62 -4.37
CA SER A 268 22.13 -20.06 -4.46
C SER A 268 20.97 -20.86 -5.06
N MET A 269 19.72 -20.55 -4.70
CA MET A 269 18.53 -21.22 -5.23
C MET A 269 18.33 -20.93 -6.72
N VAL A 270 18.45 -19.66 -7.10
CA VAL A 270 18.37 -19.20 -8.50
C VAL A 270 19.49 -19.84 -9.31
N GLN A 271 20.72 -19.85 -8.80
CA GLN A 271 21.85 -20.47 -9.49
C GLN A 271 21.63 -21.99 -9.68
N GLN A 272 21.07 -22.67 -8.69
CA GLN A 272 20.74 -24.09 -8.79
C GLN A 272 19.63 -24.35 -9.83
N SER A 273 18.58 -23.53 -9.86
CA SER A 273 17.48 -23.66 -10.83
C SER A 273 17.89 -23.29 -12.27
N LEU A 274 18.75 -22.28 -12.45
CA LEU A 274 19.18 -21.80 -13.77
C LEU A 274 20.30 -22.63 -14.40
N GLN A 275 21.09 -23.37 -13.61
CA GLN A 275 22.20 -24.19 -14.13
C GLN A 275 21.73 -25.31 -15.06
N ASP A 276 20.52 -25.86 -14.84
CA ASP A 276 20.00 -27.00 -15.60
C ASP A 276 19.34 -26.62 -16.94
N SER A 277 19.14 -25.32 -17.22
CA SER A 277 18.26 -24.85 -18.31
C SER A 277 18.93 -23.94 -19.37
N GLY A 278 20.19 -23.53 -19.18
CA GLY A 278 20.87 -22.61 -20.11
C GLY A 278 20.27 -21.20 -20.16
N LEU A 279 19.33 -20.88 -19.25
CA LEU A 279 18.67 -19.58 -19.13
C LEU A 279 19.66 -18.45 -18.84
N MET A 280 20.75 -18.74 -18.12
CA MET A 280 21.77 -17.75 -17.77
C MET A 280 22.40 -17.10 -19.01
N ASP A 281 22.68 -17.89 -20.04
CA ASP A 281 23.27 -17.39 -21.29
C ASP A 281 22.28 -16.49 -22.04
N GLN A 282 21.00 -16.84 -22.03
CA GLN A 282 19.96 -16.03 -22.64
C GLN A 282 19.74 -14.71 -21.89
N PHE A 283 19.82 -14.73 -20.55
CA PHE A 283 19.71 -13.53 -19.74
C PHE A 283 20.88 -12.56 -19.97
N MET A 284 22.11 -13.07 -20.07
CA MET A 284 23.28 -12.24 -20.38
C MET A 284 23.17 -11.56 -21.75
N LYS A 285 22.68 -12.28 -22.77
CA LYS A 285 22.41 -11.70 -24.10
C LYS A 285 21.35 -10.61 -24.02
N LEU A 286 20.24 -10.86 -23.32
CA LEU A 286 19.17 -9.89 -23.15
C LEU A 286 19.68 -8.61 -22.47
N GLN A 287 20.47 -8.74 -21.41
CA GLN A 287 21.07 -7.61 -20.71
C GLN A 287 21.96 -6.76 -21.65
N SER A 288 22.67 -7.40 -22.58
CA SER A 288 23.47 -6.69 -23.58
C SER A 288 22.62 -5.89 -24.57
N HIS A 289 21.40 -6.34 -24.88
CA HIS A 289 20.46 -5.66 -25.78
C HIS A 289 19.73 -4.49 -25.11
N ILE A 290 19.42 -4.60 -23.81
CA ILE A 290 18.69 -3.56 -23.07
C ILE A 290 19.62 -2.39 -22.69
N GLY A 291 20.92 -2.65 -22.58
CA GLY A 291 21.93 -1.66 -22.22
C GLY A 291 22.11 -1.54 -20.70
N PRO A 292 23.07 -0.71 -20.25
CA PRO A 292 23.30 -0.49 -18.83
C PRO A 292 22.06 0.13 -18.20
N LEU A 293 21.59 -0.49 -17.12
CA LEU A 293 20.55 0.08 -16.27
C LEU A 293 21.06 1.38 -15.64
N ASP A 294 20.20 2.38 -15.56
CA ASP A 294 20.57 3.66 -14.98
C ASP A 294 20.78 3.50 -13.46
N ARG A 295 22.04 3.36 -13.07
CA ARG A 295 22.45 3.24 -11.66
C ARG A 295 22.37 4.58 -10.92
N SER A 296 22.05 5.68 -11.60
CA SER A 296 22.06 7.02 -11.01
C SER A 296 20.95 7.18 -9.96
N ASN A 297 19.80 6.53 -10.15
CA ASN A 297 18.72 6.49 -9.14
C ASN A 297 19.10 5.65 -7.90
N LEU A 298 20.04 4.72 -8.03
CA LEU A 298 20.54 3.90 -6.90
C LEU A 298 21.66 4.60 -6.12
N GLN A 299 22.30 5.62 -6.69
CA GLN A 299 23.41 6.32 -6.05
C GLN A 299 22.94 7.32 -4.98
N GLN A 300 21.67 7.77 -5.04
CA GLN A 300 21.08 8.60 -3.98
C GLN A 300 20.83 7.81 -2.67
N SER A 301 20.86 6.47 -2.70
CA SER A 301 20.78 5.61 -1.51
C SER A 301 22.13 5.02 -1.06
N GLN A 302 23.25 5.48 -1.60
CA GLN A 302 24.59 5.04 -1.18
C GLN A 302 25.25 6.06 -0.24
N GLY A 303 24.60 6.33 0.88
CA GLY A 303 25.28 6.83 2.08
C GLY A 303 25.76 5.63 2.92
N PRO A 304 27.00 5.64 3.46
CA PRO A 304 27.45 4.58 4.36
C PRO A 304 26.69 4.72 5.70
N GLY A 305 25.57 4.00 5.86
CA GLY A 305 24.85 3.90 7.13
C GLY A 305 23.35 3.62 7.07
N ASP A 306 22.67 3.80 5.93
CA ASP A 306 21.19 3.86 5.94
C ASP A 306 20.57 3.15 4.71
N GLN A 307 20.32 1.85 4.83
CA GLN A 307 19.52 1.07 3.87
C GLN A 307 18.22 0.65 4.56
N ASN A 308 17.27 1.58 4.67
CA ASN A 308 15.98 1.37 5.32
C ASN A 308 14.80 1.50 4.33
N ILE A 309 14.88 0.79 3.19
CA ILE A 309 13.81 0.67 2.18
C ILE A 309 12.76 -0.45 2.49
N PRO A 310 12.90 -1.30 3.54
CA PRO A 310 11.78 -2.15 3.98
C PRO A 310 10.71 -1.40 4.80
N LEU A 311 11.14 -0.39 5.56
CA LEU A 311 10.29 0.27 6.55
C LEU A 311 9.30 1.25 5.91
N ASP A 312 9.68 1.99 4.87
CA ASP A 312 8.79 2.94 4.16
C ASP A 312 7.66 2.22 3.43
N ILE A 313 7.92 1.04 2.86
CA ILE A 313 6.88 0.18 2.27
C ILE A 313 5.91 -0.26 3.36
N ALA A 314 6.43 -0.74 4.49
CA ALA A 314 5.60 -1.13 5.62
C ALA A 314 4.78 0.05 6.16
N MET A 315 5.37 1.25 6.29
CA MET A 315 4.62 2.43 6.72
C MET A 315 3.46 2.75 5.80
N ARG A 316 3.64 2.67 4.48
CA ARG A 316 2.54 2.86 3.52
C ARG A 316 1.45 1.80 3.65
N VAL A 317 1.82 0.53 3.83
CA VAL A 317 0.87 -0.58 4.03
C VAL A 317 0.07 -0.37 5.31
N LEU A 318 0.73 0.00 6.40
CA LEU A 318 0.09 0.22 7.70
C LEU A 318 -0.74 1.51 7.74
N ASP A 319 -0.30 2.56 7.06
CA ASP A 319 -1.07 3.79 6.88
C ASP A 319 -2.35 3.48 6.10
N ARG A 320 -2.22 2.76 4.98
CA ARG A 320 -3.36 2.29 4.19
C ARG A 320 -4.34 1.45 5.02
N ALA A 321 -3.84 0.48 5.77
CA ALA A 321 -4.67 -0.35 6.65
C ALA A 321 -5.37 0.48 7.73
N SER A 322 -4.71 1.53 8.24
CA SER A 322 -5.32 2.46 9.19
C SER A 322 -6.40 3.33 8.55
N GLN A 323 -6.18 3.84 7.35
CA GLN A 323 -7.20 4.60 6.61
C GLN A 323 -8.45 3.74 6.38
N MET A 324 -8.27 2.45 6.02
CA MET A 324 -9.36 1.48 5.92
C MET A 324 -10.10 1.31 7.25
N GLU A 325 -9.38 1.14 8.37
CA GLU A 325 -9.96 1.02 9.71
C GLU A 325 -10.74 2.29 10.13
N GLN A 326 -10.20 3.48 9.82
CA GLN A 326 -10.85 4.76 10.10
C GLN A 326 -12.14 4.92 9.30
N LEU A 327 -12.10 4.67 7.98
CA LEU A 327 -13.27 4.72 7.12
C LEU A 327 -14.31 3.69 7.56
N GLU A 328 -13.89 2.47 7.91
CA GLU A 328 -14.77 1.45 8.46
C GLU A 328 -15.47 1.92 9.74
N GLY A 329 -14.76 2.57 10.64
CA GLY A 329 -15.30 3.16 11.87
C GLY A 329 -16.36 4.23 11.57
N GLN A 330 -16.10 5.10 10.59
CA GLN A 330 -17.07 6.11 10.14
C GLN A 330 -18.32 5.45 9.53
N LEU A 331 -18.13 4.49 8.62
CA LEU A 331 -19.22 3.76 7.96
C LEU A 331 -20.09 2.98 8.94
N ARG A 332 -19.52 2.39 10.01
CA ARG A 332 -20.30 1.73 11.08
C ARG A 332 -21.22 2.71 11.83
N GLY A 333 -20.82 3.98 11.93
CA GLY A 333 -21.60 5.04 12.54
C GLY A 333 -22.75 5.55 11.67
N VAL A 334 -22.74 5.22 10.37
CA VAL A 334 -23.78 5.62 9.43
C VAL A 334 -24.98 4.69 9.54
N HIS A 335 -26.15 5.29 9.77
CA HIS A 335 -27.42 4.59 9.88
C HIS A 335 -28.44 5.05 8.84
N ARG A 336 -28.20 6.20 8.20
CA ARG A 336 -29.05 6.78 7.16
C ARG A 336 -28.22 7.26 5.97
N PRO A 337 -28.74 7.18 4.74
CA PRO A 337 -28.04 7.67 3.56
C PRO A 337 -27.55 9.13 3.65
N ARG A 338 -28.33 10.05 4.24
CA ARG A 338 -27.89 11.45 4.45
C ARG A 338 -26.64 11.61 5.32
N GLU A 339 -26.33 10.65 6.19
CA GLU A 339 -25.15 10.72 7.06
C GLU A 339 -23.85 10.41 6.29
N LEU A 340 -23.95 9.86 5.07
CA LEU A 340 -22.80 9.63 4.18
C LEU A 340 -22.08 10.94 3.81
N HIS A 341 -22.78 12.07 3.78
CA HIS A 341 -22.19 13.40 3.55
C HIS A 341 -21.20 13.82 4.65
N GLY A 342 -21.28 13.20 5.83
CA GLY A 342 -20.38 13.47 6.95
C GLY A 342 -19.08 12.66 6.93
N LEU A 343 -18.90 11.77 5.96
CA LEU A 343 -17.69 10.97 5.82
C LEU A 343 -16.52 11.81 5.31
N ASP A 344 -15.31 11.41 5.70
CA ASP A 344 -14.09 12.06 5.22
C ASP A 344 -13.86 11.73 3.73
N GLN A 345 -14.02 12.74 2.89
CA GLN A 345 -13.84 12.65 1.44
C GLN A 345 -12.41 12.22 1.05
N GLY A 346 -11.39 12.64 1.81
CA GLY A 346 -10.02 12.23 1.54
C GLY A 346 -9.82 10.73 1.76
N LEU A 347 -10.44 10.18 2.82
CA LEU A 347 -10.42 8.74 3.07
C LEU A 347 -11.20 7.96 2.01
N ILE A 348 -12.33 8.47 1.53
CA ILE A 348 -13.11 7.82 0.46
C ILE A 348 -12.30 7.73 -0.83
N GLU A 349 -11.73 8.85 -1.27
CA GLU A 349 -10.94 8.95 -2.50
C GLU A 349 -9.71 8.05 -2.46
N GLU A 350 -9.03 8.02 -1.31
CA GLU A 350 -7.85 7.18 -1.16
C GLU A 350 -8.27 5.71 -1.05
N VAL A 351 -9.21 5.36 -0.16
CA VAL A 351 -9.47 3.98 0.29
C VAL A 351 -10.31 3.15 -0.67
N LEU A 352 -11.38 3.73 -1.21
CA LEU A 352 -12.37 3.00 -1.99
C LEU A 352 -12.01 2.95 -3.47
N ASN A 353 -12.47 1.89 -4.15
CA ASN A 353 -12.39 1.81 -5.60
C ASN A 353 -13.54 2.61 -6.25
N ASP A 354 -13.44 2.84 -7.56
CA ASP A 354 -14.44 3.61 -8.32
C ASP A 354 -15.87 3.06 -8.13
N GLN A 355 -16.04 1.74 -8.07
CA GLN A 355 -17.34 1.10 -7.89
C GLN A 355 -17.96 1.38 -6.51
N ASP A 356 -17.16 1.30 -5.44
CA ASP A 356 -17.60 1.55 -4.08
C ASP A 356 -17.85 3.06 -3.84
N GLN A 357 -17.11 3.94 -4.55
CA GLN A 357 -17.37 5.38 -4.57
C GLN A 357 -18.69 5.71 -5.28
N GLU A 358 -18.93 5.13 -6.46
CA GLU A 358 -20.20 5.29 -7.18
C GLU A 358 -21.39 4.83 -6.33
N TRP A 359 -21.23 3.74 -5.58
CA TRP A 359 -22.25 3.26 -4.65
C TRP A 359 -22.56 4.29 -3.55
N LEU A 360 -21.53 4.92 -2.96
CA LEU A 360 -21.71 5.97 -1.96
C LEU A 360 -22.45 7.17 -2.53
N ASP A 361 -22.03 7.62 -3.71
CA ASP A 361 -22.62 8.77 -4.39
C ASP A 361 -24.10 8.55 -4.70
N GLN A 362 -24.45 7.35 -5.19
CA GLN A 362 -25.84 6.95 -5.45
C GLN A 362 -26.69 7.04 -4.18
N TRP A 363 -26.26 6.41 -3.07
CA TRP A 363 -27.02 6.45 -1.81
C TRP A 363 -27.09 7.85 -1.20
N SER A 364 -26.05 8.66 -1.35
CA SER A 364 -26.05 10.04 -0.84
C SER A 364 -27.10 10.93 -1.52
N GLY A 365 -27.39 10.70 -2.80
CA GLY A 365 -28.33 11.48 -3.61
C GLY A 365 -29.79 11.00 -3.58
N ILE A 366 -30.03 9.76 -3.17
CA ILE A 366 -31.37 9.14 -3.16
C ILE A 366 -32.36 9.90 -2.27
N GLU A 367 -31.96 10.31 -1.06
CA GLU A 367 -32.89 11.00 -0.14
C GLU A 367 -33.26 12.41 -0.61
N ASP A 368 -32.40 13.09 -1.36
CA ASP A 368 -32.68 14.43 -1.91
C ASP A 368 -33.63 14.32 -3.10
N GLN A 369 -33.43 13.32 -3.96
CA GLN A 369 -34.30 13.05 -5.10
C GLN A 369 -35.70 12.58 -4.69
N LEU A 370 -35.84 11.88 -3.56
CA LEU A 370 -37.13 11.45 -3.01
C LEU A 370 -37.91 12.57 -2.29
N ILE A 371 -37.26 13.67 -1.88
CA ILE A 371 -37.94 14.85 -1.34
C ILE A 371 -38.49 15.74 -2.46
N ASP A 372 -37.77 15.81 -3.59
CA ASP A 372 -38.11 16.68 -4.72
C ASP A 372 -39.13 16.05 -5.70
N ALA A 373 -39.33 14.73 -5.63
CA ALA A 373 -40.33 13.97 -6.39
C ALA A 373 -41.69 13.92 -5.67
#